data_AF-A0A9D7VNV8-F1
#
_entry.id   AF-A0A9D7VNV8-F1
#
_cell.length_a   1.000
_cell.length_b   1.000
_cell.length_c   1.000
_cell.angle_alpha   90.00
_cell.angle_beta   90.00
_cell.angle_gamma   90.00
#
_symmetry.space_group_name_H-M   'P 1'
#
loop_
_entity.id
_entity.type
_entity.pdbx_description
1 polymer ?
#
loop_
_entity_poly.entity_id
_entity_poly.type
_entity_poly.pdbx_seq_one_letter_code
_entity_poly.pdbx_strand_id
1 'polypeptide(L)'
;MSDQTSPAMDYAEHERTYTGFLNFSKVGVVAMINVMICLLMLTMGSGAAVFFGTVLMIATLVAAGVGLFAGANGWIPSAVITLISGLLAIVTMA
;
A
#
# COMPACT_ATOMS: atom_id res chain seq x y z
N MET A 1 -23.29 -43.91 -9.00
CA MET A 1 -23.32 -42.47 -9.35
C MET A 1 -23.30 -41.73 -8.04
N SER A 2 -22.21 -41.05 -7.69
CA SER A 2 -22.22 -40.12 -6.56
C SER A 2 -23.19 -39.00 -6.90
N ASP A 3 -24.19 -38.77 -6.05
CA ASP A 3 -25.14 -37.66 -6.18
C ASP A 3 -24.39 -36.37 -6.48
N GLN A 4 -24.48 -35.89 -7.72
CA GLN A 4 -23.86 -34.66 -8.19
C GLN A 4 -24.70 -33.43 -7.75
N THR A 5 -25.12 -33.40 -6.49
CA THR A 5 -25.69 -32.20 -5.87
C THR A 5 -24.57 -31.47 -5.14
N SER A 6 -23.54 -31.04 -5.90
CA SER A 6 -22.57 -30.11 -5.32
C SER A 6 -23.35 -28.88 -4.84
N PRO A 7 -23.22 -28.48 -3.56
CA PRO A 7 -23.94 -27.31 -3.06
C PRO A 7 -23.66 -26.12 -3.98
N ALA A 8 -24.71 -25.40 -4.39
CA ALA A 8 -24.55 -24.20 -5.20
C ALA A 8 -23.64 -23.22 -4.42
N MET A 9 -22.46 -22.93 -4.99
CA MET A 9 -21.49 -22.04 -4.36
C MET A 9 -22.06 -20.63 -4.24
N ASP A 10 -21.96 -20.03 -3.06
CA ASP A 10 -22.36 -18.64 -2.84
C ASP A 10 -21.34 -17.67 -3.45
N TYR A 11 -21.46 -17.44 -4.75
CA TYR A 11 -20.57 -16.56 -5.50
C TYR A 11 -20.54 -15.12 -4.96
N ALA A 12 -21.63 -14.64 -4.36
CA ALA A 12 -21.70 -13.26 -3.88
C ALA A 12 -20.70 -13.02 -2.74
N GLU A 13 -20.60 -13.97 -1.81
CA GLU A 13 -19.65 -13.86 -0.70
C GLU A 13 -18.20 -14.09 -1.15
N HIS A 14 -17.99 -15.00 -2.11
CA HIS A 14 -16.68 -15.22 -2.74
C HIS A 14 -16.15 -13.95 -3.41
N GLU A 15 -16.98 -13.27 -4.21
CA GLU A 15 -16.60 -12.05 -4.91
C GLU A 15 -16.35 -10.88 -3.95
N ARG A 16 -17.16 -10.77 -2.89
CA ARG A 16 -16.97 -9.77 -1.83
C ARG A 16 -15.62 -9.91 -1.14
N THR A 17 -15.27 -11.13 -0.73
CA THR A 17 -13.99 -11.41 -0.06
C THR A 17 -12.82 -11.23 -1.02
N TYR A 18 -12.95 -11.69 -2.27
CA TYR A 18 -11.91 -11.54 -3.29
C TYR A 18 -11.61 -10.06 -3.59
N THR A 19 -12.66 -9.23 -3.70
CA THR A 19 -12.51 -7.78 -3.91
C THR A 19 -11.81 -7.12 -2.71
N GLY A 20 -12.14 -7.53 -1.49
CA GLY A 20 -11.43 -7.10 -0.28
C GLY A 20 -9.95 -7.47 -0.30
N PHE A 21 -9.63 -8.71 -0.62
CA PHE A 21 -8.26 -9.20 -0.75
C PHE A 21 -7.44 -8.43 -1.81
N LEU A 22 -8.05 -8.16 -2.97
CA LEU A 22 -7.40 -7.37 -4.03
C LEU A 22 -7.09 -5.95 -3.56
N ASN A 23 -8.03 -5.28 -2.90
CA ASN A 23 -7.82 -3.91 -2.41
C ASN A 23 -6.75 -3.86 -1.31
N PHE A 24 -6.80 -4.80 -0.37
CA PHE A 24 -5.75 -4.96 0.65
C PHE A 24 -4.37 -5.16 0.02
N SER A 25 -4.27 -6.07 -0.95
CA SER A 25 -2.99 -6.40 -1.61
C SER A 25 -2.42 -5.20 -2.37
N LYS A 26 -3.26 -4.45 -3.10
CA LYS A 26 -2.83 -3.23 -3.81
C LYS A 26 -2.26 -2.19 -2.85
N VAL A 27 -2.99 -1.88 -1.78
CA VAL A 27 -2.55 -0.90 -0.77
C VAL A 27 -1.28 -1.38 -0.07
N GLY A 28 -1.24 -2.64 0.33
CA GLY A 28 -0.12 -3.25 1.05
C GLY A 28 1.17 -3.25 0.24
N VAL A 29 1.14 -3.64 -1.03
CA VAL A 29 2.33 -3.66 -1.89
C VAL A 29 2.88 -2.25 -2.10
N VAL A 30 2.02 -1.29 -2.39
CA VAL A 30 2.44 0.12 -2.61
C VAL A 30 3.03 0.72 -1.33
N ALA A 31 2.39 0.48 -0.18
CA ALA A 31 2.89 0.94 1.11
C ALA A 31 4.24 0.30 1.46
N MET A 32 4.40 -1.01 1.21
CA MET A 32 5.65 -1.72 1.46
C MET A 32 6.81 -1.15 0.64
N ILE A 33 6.60 -0.85 -0.64
CA ILE A 33 7.62 -0.19 -1.48
C ILE A 33 8.00 1.16 -0.87
N ASN A 34 7.03 1.95 -0.42
CA ASN A 34 7.32 3.26 0.17
C ASN A 34 8.06 3.17 1.50
N VAL A 35 7.74 2.17 2.32
CA VAL A 35 8.48 1.88 3.56
C VAL A 35 9.96 1.61 3.24
N MET A 36 10.27 0.85 2.17
CA MET A 36 11.66 0.63 1.76
C MET A 36 12.36 1.93 1.35
N ILE A 37 11.68 2.82 0.62
CA ILE A 37 12.22 4.14 0.25
C ILE A 37 12.48 5.00 1.50
N CYS A 38 11.53 5.03 2.45
CA CYS A 38 11.69 5.79 3.68
C CYS A 38 12.85 5.24 4.53
N LEU A 39 13.00 3.91 4.64
CA LEU A 39 14.13 3.29 5.32
C LEU A 39 15.46 3.63 4.66
N LEU A 40 15.51 3.67 3.33
CA LEU A 40 16.69 4.12 2.58
C LEU A 40 17.07 5.56 2.97
N MET A 41 16.12 6.49 2.97
CA MET A 41 16.35 7.89 3.34
C MET A 41 16.78 8.05 4.81
N LEU A 42 16.22 7.25 5.72
CA LEU A 42 16.52 7.31 7.16
C LEU A 42 17.88 6.71 7.52
N THR A 43 18.31 5.66 6.82
CA THR A 43 19.52 4.90 7.17
C THR A 43 20.74 5.32 6.35
N MET A 44 20.55 5.76 5.11
CA MET A 44 21.63 6.11 4.20
C MET A 44 21.65 7.61 3.84
N GLY A 45 20.60 8.37 4.18
CA GLY A 45 20.54 9.81 3.94
C GLY A 45 21.12 10.64 5.08
N SER A 46 21.26 11.94 4.86
CA SER A 46 21.66 12.92 5.90
C SER A 46 20.80 14.19 5.84
N GLY A 47 20.71 14.91 6.96
CA GLY A 47 20.00 16.19 7.06
C GLY A 47 18.56 16.13 6.55
N ALA A 48 18.31 16.73 5.38
CA ALA A 48 16.99 16.79 4.75
C ALA A 48 16.39 15.41 4.46
N ALA A 49 17.20 14.43 4.03
CA ALA A 49 16.72 13.09 3.72
C ALA A 49 16.10 12.39 4.95
N VAL A 50 16.73 12.52 6.13
CA VAL A 50 16.22 11.93 7.38
C VAL A 50 14.93 12.61 7.84
N PHE A 51 14.85 13.93 7.72
CA PHE A 51 13.64 14.69 8.04
C PHE A 51 12.47 14.25 7.16
N PHE A 52 12.64 14.27 5.83
CA PHE A 52 11.59 13.86 4.90
C PHE A 52 11.26 12.37 5.06
N GLY A 53 12.24 11.49 5.25
CA GLY A 53 12.02 10.07 5.49
C GLY A 53 11.12 9.80 6.70
N THR A 54 11.26 10.59 7.77
CA THR A 54 10.41 10.46 8.97
C THR A 54 8.97 10.91 8.69
N VAL A 55 8.81 12.09 8.06
CA VAL A 55 7.48 12.64 7.73
C VAL A 55 6.74 11.72 6.75
N LEU A 56 7.44 11.24 5.73
CA LEU A 56 6.88 10.36 4.70
C LEU A 56 6.55 8.97 5.26
N MET A 57 7.30 8.45 6.23
CA MET A 57 6.95 7.20 6.92
C MET A 57 5.59 7.32 7.61
N ILE A 58 5.37 8.40 8.37
CA ILE A 58 4.09 8.65 9.04
C ILE A 58 2.97 8.80 8.00
N ALA A 59 3.21 9.58 6.94
CA ALA A 59 2.25 9.76 5.86
C ALA A 59 1.89 8.44 5.17
N THR A 60 2.85 7.52 5.01
CA THR A 60 2.65 6.17 4.46
C THR A 60 1.70 5.36 5.32
N LEU A 61 1.88 5.35 6.64
CA LEU A 61 1.02 4.60 7.56
C LEU A 61 -0.41 5.14 7.54
N VAL A 62 -0.56 6.48 7.50
CA VAL A 62 -1.87 7.12 7.40
C VAL A 62 -2.53 6.79 6.06
N ALA A 63 -1.83 6.93 4.93
CA ALA A 63 -2.39 6.62 3.62
C ALA A 63 -2.73 5.15 3.43
N ALA A 64 -1.90 4.25 3.95
CA ALA A 64 -2.19 2.82 3.95
C ALA A 64 -3.44 2.53 4.80
N GLY A 65 -3.51 3.09 6.02
CA GLY A 65 -4.66 2.94 6.90
C GLY A 65 -5.96 3.41 6.25
N VAL A 66 -5.96 4.59 5.64
CA VAL A 66 -7.12 5.12 4.89
C VAL A 66 -7.43 4.26 3.66
N GLY A 67 -6.40 3.83 2.94
CA GLY A 67 -6.52 3.01 1.73
C GLY A 67 -7.22 1.68 1.96
N LEU A 68 -7.07 1.08 3.15
CA LEU A 68 -7.75 -0.16 3.51
C LEU A 68 -9.28 -0.02 3.58
N PHE A 69 -9.80 1.18 3.84
CA PHE A 69 -11.24 1.43 3.95
C PHE A 69 -11.83 2.16 2.73
N ALA A 70 -10.99 2.66 1.82
CA ALA A 70 -11.40 3.46 0.66
C ALA A 70 -11.82 2.64 -0.58
N GLY A 71 -11.94 1.30 -0.45
CA GLY A 71 -12.44 0.42 -1.50
C GLY A 71 -11.53 0.36 -2.74
N ALA A 72 -12.13 0.35 -3.93
CA ALA A 72 -11.42 0.09 -5.19
C ALA A 72 -10.26 1.07 -5.50
N ASN A 73 -10.38 2.31 -5.03
CA ASN A 73 -9.41 3.39 -5.28
C ASN A 73 -8.52 3.68 -4.07
N GLY A 74 -8.55 2.85 -3.03
CA GLY A 74 -7.76 3.06 -1.81
C GLY A 74 -6.24 3.02 -2.00
N TRP A 75 -5.76 2.53 -3.14
CA TRP A 75 -4.34 2.50 -3.49
C TRP A 75 -3.79 3.87 -3.92
N ILE A 76 -4.65 4.80 -4.35
CA ILE A 76 -4.23 6.10 -4.92
C ILE A 76 -3.45 6.95 -3.90
N PRO A 77 -3.93 7.15 -2.65
CA PRO A 77 -3.17 7.92 -1.65
C PRO A 77 -1.78 7.35 -1.40
N SER A 78 -1.66 6.03 -1.22
CA SER A 78 -0.37 5.38 -1.05
C SER A 78 0.54 5.58 -2.25
N ALA A 79 0.01 5.48 -3.48
CA ALA A 79 0.79 5.67 -4.70
C ALA A 79 1.32 7.11 -4.86
N VAL A 80 0.50 8.10 -4.52
CA VAL A 80 0.92 9.52 -4.53
C VAL A 80 2.07 9.75 -3.56
N ILE A 81 1.98 9.21 -2.34
CA ILE A 81 3.06 9.35 -1.37
C ILE A 81 4.31 8.61 -1.86
N THR A 82 4.19 7.40 -2.41
CA THR A 82 5.33 6.66 -2.98
C THR A 82 6.06 7.46 -4.06
N LEU A 83 5.32 8.13 -4.95
CA LEU A 83 5.89 8.99 -5.98
C LEU A 83 6.66 10.17 -5.36
N ILE A 84 6.05 10.87 -4.40
CA ILE A 84 6.67 12.01 -3.71
C ILE A 84 7.93 11.55 -2.97
N SER A 85 7.88 10.42 -2.27
CA SER A 85 9.04 9.85 -1.57
C SER A 85 10.16 9.50 -2.54
N GLY A 86 9.86 8.88 -3.68
CA GLY A 86 10.86 8.54 -4.68
C GLY A 86 11.57 9.79 -5.22
N LEU A 87 10.82 10.84 -5.55
CA LEU A 87 11.38 12.10 -6.01
C LEU A 87 12.23 12.78 -4.94
N LEU A 88 11.74 12.83 -3.69
CA LEU A 88 12.50 13.41 -2.59
C LEU A 88 13.74 12.60 -2.23
N ALA A 89 13.67 11.27 -2.30
CA ALA A 89 14.86 10.42 -2.13
C ALA A 89 15.92 10.76 -3.18
N ILE A 90 15.55 10.87 -4.46
CA ILE A 90 16.48 11.26 -5.53
C ILE A 90 17.09 12.63 -5.25
N VAL A 91 16.28 13.64 -4.93
CA VAL A 91 16.76 15.02 -4.76
C VAL A 91 17.60 15.21 -3.50
N THR A 92 17.30 14.49 -2.41
CA THR A 92 17.97 14.68 -1.12
C THR A 92 19.16 13.74 -0.89
N MET A 93 19.30 12.70 -1.72
CA MET A 93 20.38 11.70 -1.62
C MET A 93 21.32 11.70 -2.84
N ALA A 94 21.06 12.51 -3.86
CA ALA A 94 22.01 12.79 -4.94
C ALA A 94 23.10 13.78 -4.50
#